data_AF-A0A345DZM2-F1
#
_entry.id   AF-A0A345DZM2-F1
#
_cell.length_a   1.000
_cell.length_b   1.000
_cell.length_c   1.000
_cell.angle_alpha   90.00
_cell.angle_beta   90.00
_cell.angle_gamma   90.00
#
_symmetry.space_group_name_H-M   'P 1'
#
loop_
_entity.id
_entity.type
_entity.pdbx_description
1 polymer ?
#
loop_
_entity_poly.entity_id
_entity_poly.type
_entity_poly.pdbx_seq_one_letter_code
_entity_poly.pdbx_strand_id
1 'polypeptide(L)'
;MSGASDEESSRRRLLALLAAALLALLGAGTGFFGGDDGDDEDGVDLSVDYDVTPDEPVPTPTPTPTPTPTPGGGESGADGATDPSERPDGTTGTDADDSTSGTLPRRDDPDDESDNPNDNPRSPTGTPGGELVATSTPPMSVSDVEPGDGGTVDLSLTLSGSPAQLWIRGVVTAVDEGGTTEAERSAGDAGGTGELQEYVRVQLWYDADGDGAVSGGERVVYEGTLAELDARDGWVALTGTCVAPGTHTARFRWDLPSDAPNVVQTDGVSFSLGVAADTSGCA
;
A
#
# COMPACT_ATOMS: atom_id res chain seq x y z
N MET A 1 12.26 -37.55 23.41
CA MET A 1 12.65 -36.19 23.79
C MET A 1 13.58 -35.70 22.69
N SER A 2 13.03 -35.37 21.53
CA SER A 2 12.49 -34.04 21.16
C SER A 2 13.64 -33.15 20.67
N GLY A 3 14.01 -33.33 19.40
CA GLY A 3 15.03 -32.52 18.74
C GLY A 3 14.96 -32.62 17.22
N ALA A 4 13.83 -33.08 16.66
CA ALA A 4 13.62 -33.18 15.22
C ALA A 4 12.45 -32.30 14.75
N SER A 5 11.81 -31.55 15.64
CA SER A 5 10.62 -30.75 15.34
C SER A 5 10.97 -29.31 14.94
N ASP A 6 12.13 -28.78 15.34
CA ASP A 6 12.48 -27.37 15.13
C ASP A 6 13.18 -27.11 13.79
N GLU A 7 13.87 -28.10 13.20
CA GLU A 7 14.51 -27.96 11.88
C GLU A 7 13.52 -28.08 10.69
N GLU A 8 12.30 -28.56 10.92
CA GLU A 8 11.28 -28.66 9.88
C GLU A 8 10.46 -27.36 9.73
N SER A 9 10.41 -26.52 10.77
CA SER A 9 9.66 -25.25 10.75
C SER A 9 10.39 -24.14 9.97
N SER A 10 11.71 -24.23 9.80
CA SER A 10 12.53 -23.17 9.17
C SER A 10 12.66 -23.30 7.64
N ARG A 11 12.05 -24.31 7.01
CA ARG A 11 12.10 -24.54 5.55
C ARG A 11 10.78 -24.28 4.82
N ARG A 12 9.80 -23.68 5.50
CA ARG A 12 8.51 -23.26 4.93
C ARG A 12 8.36 -21.74 5.04
N ARG A 13 9.22 -20.97 4.39
CA ARG A 13 8.91 -19.58 4.07
C ARG A 13 8.43 -19.57 2.63
N LEU A 14 7.11 -19.69 2.50
CA LEU A 14 6.40 -19.83 1.24
C LEU A 14 6.26 -18.44 0.61
N LEU A 15 6.63 -18.40 -0.67
CA LEU A 15 6.29 -17.43 -1.71
C LEU A 15 5.00 -16.64 -1.43
N ALA A 16 5.06 -15.30 -1.48
CA ALA A 16 3.88 -14.47 -1.72
C ALA A 16 3.31 -14.86 -3.09
N LEU A 17 2.17 -15.54 -3.10
CA LEU A 17 1.53 -16.01 -4.32
C LEU A 17 0.48 -14.99 -4.78
N LEU A 18 0.89 -14.06 -5.64
CA LEU A 18 -0.05 -13.28 -6.44
C LEU A 18 -0.70 -14.21 -7.48
N ALA A 19 -1.82 -14.82 -7.09
CA ALA A 19 -2.61 -15.66 -7.98
C ALA A 19 -3.46 -14.78 -8.91
N ALA A 20 -2.85 -14.25 -9.96
CA ALA A 20 -3.62 -13.75 -11.11
C ALA A 20 -4.22 -14.96 -11.82
N ALA A 21 -5.55 -15.04 -11.87
CA ALA A 21 -6.23 -16.00 -12.73
C ALA A 21 -5.96 -15.61 -14.18
N LEU A 22 -4.85 -16.11 -14.74
CA LEU A 22 -4.45 -15.92 -16.13
C LEU A 22 -5.36 -16.73 -17.06
N LEU A 23 -6.63 -16.38 -17.11
CA LEU A 23 -7.47 -16.69 -18.24
C LEU A 23 -7.04 -15.73 -19.35
N ALA A 24 -6.14 -16.21 -20.21
CA ALA A 24 -6.02 -15.73 -21.59
C ALA A 24 -7.32 -16.07 -22.33
N LEU A 25 -8.42 -15.49 -21.89
CA LEU A 25 -9.58 -15.30 -22.73
C LEU A 25 -9.19 -14.15 -23.63
N LEU A 26 -9.01 -14.44 -24.92
CA LEU A 26 -9.35 -13.50 -25.97
C LEU A 26 -10.82 -13.10 -25.73
N GLY A 27 -11.01 -12.18 -24.81
CA GLY A 27 -12.29 -11.59 -24.49
C GLY A 27 -12.61 -10.66 -25.63
N ALA A 28 -13.32 -11.19 -26.64
CA ALA A 28 -14.23 -10.35 -27.39
C ALA A 28 -15.16 -9.72 -26.34
N GLY A 29 -14.93 -8.44 -26.03
CA GLY A 29 -15.78 -7.67 -25.14
C GLY A 29 -17.21 -7.78 -25.63
N THR A 30 -18.03 -8.57 -24.95
CA THR A 30 -19.47 -8.60 -25.15
C THR A 30 -20.05 -7.46 -24.34
N GLY A 31 -19.92 -6.24 -24.86
CA GLY A 31 -20.76 -5.13 -24.45
C GLY A 31 -22.18 -5.42 -24.90
N PHE A 32 -23.05 -5.85 -23.98
CA PHE A 32 -24.50 -5.88 -24.22
C PHE A 32 -25.21 -5.03 -23.16
N PHE A 33 -25.36 -3.75 -23.47
CA PHE A 33 -26.43 -2.93 -22.95
C PHE A 33 -27.03 -2.14 -24.12
N GLY A 34 -28.15 -2.64 -24.66
CA GLY A 34 -29.17 -1.86 -25.35
C GLY A 34 -28.76 -1.07 -26.60
N GLY A 35 -28.76 -1.77 -27.75
CA GLY A 35 -29.20 -1.30 -29.06
C GLY A 35 -28.64 0.01 -29.63
N ASP A 36 -27.72 -0.11 -30.58
CA ASP A 36 -27.83 0.50 -31.90
C ASP A 36 -26.86 -0.23 -32.86
N ASP A 37 -27.38 -0.81 -33.95
CA ASP A 37 -26.57 -1.33 -35.06
C ASP A 37 -26.12 -0.13 -35.91
N GLY A 38 -25.13 0.62 -35.41
CA GLY A 38 -24.48 1.71 -36.10
C GLY A 38 -23.00 1.40 -36.28
N ASP A 39 -22.56 1.30 -37.53
CA ASP A 39 -21.13 1.41 -37.89
C ASP A 39 -20.66 2.85 -37.60
N ASP A 40 -20.53 3.22 -36.32
CA ASP A 40 -20.01 4.51 -35.90
C ASP A 40 -18.48 4.43 -35.91
N GLU A 41 -17.86 4.87 -37.02
CA GLU A 41 -16.41 5.05 -37.13
C GLU A 41 -15.86 6.16 -36.19
N ASP A 42 -16.72 6.75 -35.36
CA ASP A 42 -16.41 7.78 -34.36
C ASP A 42 -16.35 7.24 -32.91
N GLY A 43 -16.68 5.97 -32.68
CA GLY A 43 -16.72 5.36 -31.35
C GLY A 43 -15.34 5.14 -30.71
N VAL A 44 -15.27 5.19 -29.38
CA VAL A 44 -14.06 4.86 -28.61
C VAL A 44 -14.10 3.39 -28.14
N ASP A 45 -12.98 2.69 -28.23
CA ASP A 45 -12.81 1.35 -27.65
C ASP A 45 -11.58 1.32 -26.73
N LEU A 46 -11.69 0.58 -25.62
CA LEU A 46 -10.65 0.48 -24.60
C LEU A 46 -10.49 -0.96 -24.13
N SER A 47 -9.29 -1.51 -24.30
CA SER A 47 -8.87 -2.77 -23.69
C SER A 47 -7.71 -2.56 -22.71
N VAL A 48 -7.59 -3.46 -21.74
CA VAL A 48 -6.49 -3.49 -20.78
C VAL A 48 -5.87 -4.88 -20.74
N ASP A 49 -4.57 -4.93 -20.98
CA ASP A 49 -3.69 -6.05 -20.66
C ASP A 49 -2.90 -5.70 -19.40
N TYR A 50 -2.51 -6.71 -18.62
CA TYR A 50 -1.75 -6.48 -17.40
C TYR A 50 -0.71 -7.57 -17.15
N ASP A 51 0.38 -7.18 -16.50
CA ASP A 51 1.42 -8.08 -15.98
C ASP A 51 1.66 -7.79 -14.51
N VAL A 52 1.95 -8.83 -13.73
CA VAL A 52 2.18 -8.72 -12.28
C VAL A 52 3.58 -9.22 -11.98
N THR A 53 4.41 -8.34 -11.44
CA THR A 53 5.78 -8.64 -11.03
C THR A 53 5.93 -8.41 -9.52
N PRO A 54 5.97 -9.48 -8.70
CA PRO A 54 6.35 -9.37 -7.29
C PRO A 54 7.79 -8.89 -7.15
N ASP A 55 8.08 -8.16 -6.08
CA ASP A 55 9.47 -7.86 -5.74
C ASP A 55 10.21 -9.12 -5.30
N GLU A 56 11.54 -9.10 -5.46
CA GLU A 56 12.36 -10.09 -4.79
C GLU A 56 12.25 -9.87 -3.27
N PRO A 57 12.02 -10.93 -2.48
CA PRO A 57 11.87 -10.80 -1.04
C PRO A 57 13.15 -10.23 -0.44
N VAL A 58 13.02 -9.16 0.35
CA VAL A 58 14.15 -8.60 1.09
C VAL A 58 14.50 -9.59 2.20
N PRO A 59 15.72 -10.17 2.24
CA PRO A 59 16.05 -11.13 3.28
C PRO A 59 16.00 -10.46 4.65
N THR A 60 15.16 -10.97 5.56
CA THR A 60 15.16 -10.53 6.97
C THR A 60 16.57 -10.68 7.53
N PRO A 61 17.18 -9.64 8.15
CA PRO A 61 18.49 -9.80 8.76
C PRO A 61 18.40 -10.85 9.89
N THR A 62 19.15 -11.95 9.76
CA THR A 62 19.27 -12.94 10.82
C THR A 62 19.77 -12.26 12.09
N PRO A 63 19.06 -12.36 13.24
CA PRO A 63 19.56 -11.78 14.48
C PRO A 63 20.93 -12.38 14.79
N THR A 64 21.94 -11.53 14.92
CA THR A 64 23.28 -11.98 15.35
C THR A 64 23.13 -12.58 16.74
N PRO A 65 23.57 -13.84 16.97
CA PRO A 65 23.47 -14.44 18.29
C PRO A 65 24.20 -13.56 19.30
N THR A 66 23.47 -13.07 20.30
CA THR A 66 24.07 -12.35 21.43
C THR A 66 24.98 -13.35 22.16
N PRO A 67 26.28 -13.04 22.39
CA PRO A 67 27.16 -13.97 23.08
C PRO A 67 26.63 -14.22 24.50
N THR A 68 26.35 -15.48 24.82
CA THR A 68 25.97 -15.91 26.17
C THR A 68 27.09 -15.56 27.15
N PRO A 69 26.83 -14.84 28.26
CA PRO A 69 27.86 -14.58 29.25
C PRO A 69 28.31 -15.91 29.88
N THR A 70 29.60 -16.21 29.77
CA THR A 70 30.23 -17.37 30.40
C THR A 70 30.06 -17.30 31.92
N PRO A 71 29.54 -18.34 32.59
CA PRO A 71 29.54 -18.41 34.05
C PRO A 71 30.98 -18.50 34.56
N GLY A 72 31.48 -17.43 35.16
CA GLY A 72 32.79 -17.42 35.82
C GLY A 72 32.73 -18.26 37.09
N GLY A 73 33.34 -19.46 37.05
CA GLY A 73 33.64 -20.26 38.24
C GLY A 73 34.75 -19.60 39.04
N GLY A 74 34.50 -19.37 40.34
CA GLY A 74 35.44 -18.73 41.24
C GLY A 74 36.51 -19.66 41.80
N GLU A 75 37.63 -19.07 42.22
CA GLU A 75 38.50 -19.60 43.27
C GLU A 75 39.09 -18.46 44.12
N SER A 76 39.19 -18.74 45.42
CA SER A 76 39.56 -17.88 46.54
C SER A 76 41.02 -17.39 46.56
N GLY A 77 41.24 -16.22 47.18
CA GLY A 77 42.52 -15.81 47.75
C GLY A 77 42.34 -14.60 48.67
N ALA A 78 42.54 -14.77 49.97
CA ALA A 78 42.43 -13.75 51.01
C ALA A 78 43.79 -13.12 51.34
N ASP A 79 43.76 -11.86 51.79
CA ASP A 79 44.70 -11.06 52.63
C ASP A 79 44.59 -9.59 52.17
N GLY A 80 44.38 -8.52 52.94
CA GLY A 80 44.36 -8.22 54.37
C GLY A 80 44.83 -6.75 54.55
N ALA A 81 44.08 -5.94 55.33
CA ALA A 81 44.39 -4.57 55.84
C ALA A 81 44.34 -3.37 54.84
N THR A 82 43.80 -2.16 55.09
CA THR A 82 43.37 -1.41 56.31
C THR A 82 42.61 -0.10 55.93
N ASP A 83 41.52 0.20 56.65
CA ASP A 83 40.98 1.51 57.15
C ASP A 83 40.51 2.67 56.20
N PRO A 84 39.66 3.64 56.65
CA PRO A 84 38.44 4.06 55.94
C PRO A 84 38.30 5.60 55.81
N SER A 85 37.08 6.08 55.52
CA SER A 85 36.63 7.49 55.39
C SER A 85 36.73 8.00 53.95
N GLU A 86 35.78 8.74 53.36
CA GLU A 86 34.78 9.65 53.89
C GLU A 86 33.49 9.60 53.07
N ARG A 87 32.38 9.83 53.78
CA ARG A 87 31.06 10.21 53.26
C ARG A 87 31.07 11.74 53.07
N PRO A 88 30.23 12.28 52.17
CA PRO A 88 29.46 13.44 52.62
C PRO A 88 27.95 13.22 52.42
N ASP A 89 27.23 13.44 53.52
CA ASP A 89 25.79 13.69 53.55
C ASP A 89 25.49 15.13 53.09
N GLY A 90 24.23 15.34 52.68
CA GLY A 90 23.52 16.59 52.95
C GLY A 90 23.05 17.34 51.70
N THR A 91 21.73 17.32 51.43
CA THR A 91 20.76 18.41 51.78
C THR A 91 20.79 19.52 50.71
N THR A 92 19.74 20.01 50.07
CA THR A 92 18.29 20.26 50.31
C THR A 92 17.82 20.89 48.98
N GLY A 93 16.64 20.67 48.41
CA GLY A 93 15.31 20.97 48.95
C GLY A 93 14.65 22.06 48.09
N THR A 94 13.36 21.86 47.73
CA THR A 94 12.34 22.87 47.36
C THR A 94 12.53 23.56 45.98
N ASP A 95 11.53 23.75 45.12
CA ASP A 95 10.11 24.04 45.34
C ASP A 95 9.18 23.41 44.28
N ALA A 96 7.96 23.14 44.74
CA ALA A 96 6.75 22.99 43.94
C ALA A 96 5.94 24.30 44.03
N ASP A 97 5.32 24.73 42.94
CA ASP A 97 4.12 25.57 42.91
C ASP A 97 3.59 25.48 41.46
N ASP A 98 2.49 24.78 41.18
CA ASP A 98 1.08 25.07 41.47
C ASP A 98 0.43 26.05 40.49
N SER A 99 -0.62 25.52 39.85
CA SER A 99 -1.83 26.12 39.31
C SER A 99 -1.77 27.39 38.44
N THR A 100 -2.42 27.30 37.27
CA THR A 100 -3.70 28.00 37.06
C THR A 100 -4.41 27.56 35.79
N SER A 101 -5.64 27.07 35.94
CA SER A 101 -6.67 27.13 34.90
C SER A 101 -7.00 28.58 34.59
N GLY A 102 -7.17 28.92 33.31
CA GLY A 102 -7.57 30.26 32.89
C GLY A 102 -7.98 30.33 31.43
N THR A 103 -9.27 30.05 31.19
CA THR A 103 -10.17 30.81 30.32
C THR A 103 -9.67 31.36 28.97
N LEU A 104 -10.28 30.84 27.91
CA LEU A 104 -10.28 31.36 26.53
C LEU A 104 -10.43 32.87 26.43
N PRO A 105 -9.92 33.47 25.34
CA PRO A 105 -10.77 34.29 24.52
C PRO A 105 -10.89 33.70 23.11
N ARG A 106 -12.14 33.59 22.65
CA ARG A 106 -12.46 33.49 21.23
C ARG A 106 -11.83 34.68 20.50
N ARG A 107 -11.10 34.38 19.42
CA ARG A 107 -11.03 35.27 18.27
C ARG A 107 -11.68 34.52 17.12
N ASP A 108 -12.90 34.95 16.79
CA ASP A 108 -13.45 34.81 15.46
C ASP A 108 -12.57 35.64 14.51
N ASP A 109 -12.04 35.01 13.46
CA ASP A 109 -12.02 35.54 12.08
C ASP A 109 -11.53 34.44 11.11
N PRO A 110 -11.94 34.49 9.83
CA PRO A 110 -12.12 33.36 8.93
C PRO A 110 -11.00 33.33 7.88
N ASP A 111 -10.98 32.26 7.07
CA ASP A 111 -10.21 32.18 5.83
C ASP A 111 -8.69 32.34 5.98
N ASP A 112 -8.05 31.31 6.56
CA ASP A 112 -6.61 31.09 6.39
C ASP A 112 -6.41 29.75 5.66
N GLU A 113 -6.69 29.76 4.36
CA GLU A 113 -6.06 28.82 3.42
C GLU A 113 -4.57 29.15 3.36
N SER A 114 -3.86 28.76 4.41
CA SER A 114 -2.41 28.66 4.39
C SER A 114 -2.06 27.46 3.53
N ASP A 115 -1.88 27.75 2.24
CA ASP A 115 -1.19 26.93 1.24
C ASP A 115 0.08 26.34 1.87
N ASN A 116 -0.02 25.09 2.31
CA ASN A 116 1.12 24.34 2.79
C ASN A 116 1.86 23.86 1.53
N PRO A 117 3.09 24.33 1.24
CA PRO A 117 3.82 23.94 0.03
C PRO A 117 4.26 22.46 0.02
N ASN A 118 3.83 21.68 1.02
CA ASN A 118 4.02 20.23 1.13
C ASN A 118 2.76 19.42 0.81
N ASP A 119 1.63 20.04 0.46
CA ASP A 119 0.49 19.30 -0.07
C ASP A 119 0.79 18.89 -1.52
N ASN A 120 1.22 17.63 -1.69
CA ASN A 120 1.25 16.97 -2.98
C ASN A 120 -0.14 17.15 -3.62
N PRO A 121 -0.27 17.80 -4.80
CA PRO A 121 -1.57 18.10 -5.36
C PRO A 121 -2.30 16.79 -5.63
N ARG A 122 -3.26 16.44 -4.76
CA ARG A 122 -4.16 15.31 -4.97
C ARG A 122 -4.79 15.51 -6.34
N SER A 123 -4.64 14.52 -7.23
CA SER A 123 -5.38 14.51 -8.49
C SER A 123 -6.86 14.73 -8.19
N PRO A 124 -7.54 15.63 -8.92
CA PRO A 124 -8.98 15.79 -8.76
C PRO A 124 -9.65 14.44 -9.04
N THR A 125 -10.45 13.96 -8.09
CA THR A 125 -11.40 12.87 -8.33
C THR A 125 -12.53 13.43 -9.18
N GLY A 126 -12.81 12.79 -10.31
CA GLY A 126 -13.83 13.22 -11.25
C GLY A 126 -14.86 12.11 -11.47
N THR A 127 -16.07 12.51 -11.83
CA THR A 127 -16.97 11.61 -12.55
C THR A 127 -16.65 11.83 -14.04
N PRO A 128 -16.18 10.80 -14.76
CA PRO A 128 -16.04 10.90 -16.21
C PRO A 128 -17.37 11.30 -16.86
N GLY A 129 -17.31 11.94 -18.02
CA GLY A 129 -18.48 12.31 -18.80
C GLY A 129 -19.40 11.12 -19.12
N GLY A 130 -20.62 11.44 -19.60
CA GLY A 130 -21.66 10.43 -19.86
C GLY A 130 -21.34 9.41 -20.96
N GLU A 131 -20.26 9.60 -21.71
CA GLU A 131 -19.77 8.71 -22.77
C GLU A 131 -18.52 7.95 -22.30
N LEU A 132 -18.70 7.15 -21.25
CA LEU A 132 -17.63 6.40 -20.59
C LEU A 132 -17.56 4.97 -21.12
N VAL A 133 -16.43 4.59 -21.71
CA VAL A 133 -16.12 3.18 -22.00
C VAL A 133 -15.16 2.68 -20.93
N ALA A 134 -15.62 1.74 -20.12
CA ALA A 134 -14.87 1.21 -18.98
C ALA A 134 -14.64 -0.31 -19.10
N THR A 135 -13.46 -0.73 -18.66
CA THR A 135 -13.09 -2.14 -18.52
C THR A 135 -12.33 -2.32 -17.20
N SER A 136 -12.10 -3.55 -16.77
CA SER A 136 -11.38 -3.82 -15.51
C SER A 136 -10.54 -5.06 -15.60
N THR A 137 -9.43 -5.07 -14.86
CA THR A 137 -8.67 -6.29 -14.60
C THR A 137 -9.51 -7.28 -13.80
N PRO A 138 -9.26 -8.60 -13.91
CA PRO A 138 -9.78 -9.54 -12.92
C PRO A 138 -9.22 -9.22 -11.52
N PRO A 139 -9.86 -9.75 -10.45
CA PRO A 139 -9.32 -9.62 -9.10
C PRO A 139 -7.92 -10.24 -8.99
N MET A 140 -7.02 -9.50 -8.34
CA MET A 140 -5.67 -9.91 -7.98
C MET A 140 -5.60 -9.99 -6.45
N SER A 141 -4.98 -11.04 -5.93
CA SER A 141 -4.88 -11.27 -4.48
C SER A 141 -3.46 -11.07 -3.98
N VAL A 142 -3.34 -10.34 -2.88
CA VAL A 142 -2.12 -10.18 -2.09
C VAL A 142 -2.37 -10.90 -0.76
N SER A 143 -1.63 -11.97 -0.50
CA SER A 143 -1.72 -12.76 0.74
C SER A 143 -0.34 -13.32 1.08
N ASP A 144 -0.18 -13.79 2.31
CA ASP A 144 1.08 -14.35 2.82
C ASP A 144 2.26 -13.39 2.65
N VAL A 145 2.02 -12.09 2.88
CA VAL A 145 3.02 -11.02 2.73
C VAL A 145 3.74 -10.74 4.05
N GLU A 146 5.06 -10.61 3.99
CA GLU A 146 5.90 -10.17 5.10
C GLU A 146 6.13 -8.66 5.04
N PRO A 147 6.35 -7.96 6.17
CA PRO A 147 6.73 -6.56 6.16
C PRO A 147 7.97 -6.32 5.28
N GLY A 148 7.84 -5.43 4.31
CA GLY A 148 8.85 -5.13 3.28
C GLY A 148 8.60 -5.80 1.93
N ASP A 149 7.61 -6.70 1.84
CA ASP A 149 7.18 -7.26 0.55
C ASP A 149 6.44 -6.22 -0.28
N GLY A 150 6.51 -6.39 -1.60
CA GLY A 150 5.85 -5.51 -2.54
C GLY A 150 5.76 -6.13 -3.91
N GLY A 151 5.18 -5.38 -4.84
CA GLY A 151 5.07 -5.79 -6.21
C GLY A 151 4.51 -4.70 -7.09
N THR A 152 4.60 -4.93 -8.39
CA THR A 152 4.21 -3.98 -9.41
C THR A 152 3.21 -4.65 -10.36
N VAL A 153 2.15 -3.93 -10.70
CA VAL A 153 1.21 -4.29 -11.76
C VAL A 153 1.40 -3.31 -12.90
N ASP A 154 1.84 -3.82 -14.04
CA ASP A 154 1.96 -3.09 -15.30
C ASP A 154 0.65 -3.18 -16.06
N LEU A 155 0.09 -2.03 -16.45
CA LEU A 155 -1.13 -1.94 -17.24
C LEU A 155 -0.80 -1.41 -18.63
N SER A 156 -1.18 -2.17 -19.65
CA SER A 156 -1.11 -1.77 -21.06
C SER A 156 -2.52 -1.52 -21.57
N LEU A 157 -2.87 -0.24 -21.72
CA LEU A 157 -4.18 0.24 -22.14
C LEU A 157 -4.16 0.50 -23.65
N THR A 158 -4.98 -0.22 -24.42
CA THR A 158 -5.10 0.03 -25.86
C THR A 158 -6.36 0.84 -26.12
N LEU A 159 -6.17 2.09 -26.55
CA LEU A 159 -7.23 3.02 -26.93
C LEU A 159 -7.37 3.06 -28.45
N SER A 160 -8.56 2.83 -28.97
CA SER A 160 -8.88 2.91 -30.42
C SER A 160 -10.02 3.87 -30.69
N GLY A 161 -10.07 4.43 -31.90
CA GLY A 161 -11.14 5.34 -32.34
C GLY A 161 -10.82 6.80 -32.07
N SER A 162 -11.62 7.46 -31.24
CA SER A 162 -11.47 8.89 -30.91
C SER A 162 -10.46 9.14 -29.77
N PRO A 163 -9.78 10.30 -29.73
CA PRO A 163 -9.00 10.73 -28.57
C PRO A 163 -9.87 10.77 -27.31
N ALA A 164 -9.31 10.37 -26.17
CA ALA A 164 -10.04 10.30 -24.92
C ALA A 164 -9.15 10.67 -23.72
N GLN A 165 -9.75 11.11 -22.63
CA GLN A 165 -9.08 11.19 -21.34
C GLN A 165 -9.18 9.83 -20.63
N LEU A 166 -8.07 9.35 -20.08
CA LEU A 166 -8.02 8.07 -19.38
C LEU A 166 -8.21 8.27 -17.88
N TRP A 167 -8.94 7.33 -17.29
CA TRP A 167 -9.32 7.32 -15.89
C TRP A 167 -9.05 5.94 -15.29
N ILE A 168 -8.83 5.90 -13.98
CA ILE A 168 -8.56 4.67 -13.24
C ILE A 168 -9.25 4.68 -11.87
N ARG A 169 -9.62 3.49 -11.40
CA ARG A 169 -10.22 3.26 -10.08
C ARG A 169 -9.73 1.93 -9.53
N GLY A 170 -9.31 1.91 -8.27
CA GLY A 170 -9.07 0.66 -7.53
C GLY A 170 -10.31 0.29 -6.73
N VAL A 171 -10.61 -1.01 -6.67
CA VAL A 171 -11.71 -1.54 -5.85
C VAL A 171 -11.22 -2.78 -5.11
N VAL A 172 -11.37 -2.80 -3.80
CA VAL A 172 -11.14 -3.99 -2.96
C VAL A 172 -12.34 -4.90 -3.10
N THR A 173 -12.08 -6.14 -3.52
CA THR A 173 -13.12 -7.13 -3.82
C THR A 173 -13.27 -8.20 -2.74
N ALA A 174 -12.24 -8.41 -1.93
CA ALA A 174 -12.27 -9.32 -0.78
C ALA A 174 -11.22 -8.91 0.26
N VAL A 175 -11.52 -9.18 1.52
CA VAL A 175 -10.64 -9.01 2.68
C VAL A 175 -10.75 -10.28 3.52
N ASP A 176 -9.66 -11.03 3.57
CA ASP A 176 -9.59 -12.35 4.19
C ASP A 176 -8.70 -12.25 5.43
N GLU A 177 -9.21 -12.72 6.57
CA GLU A 177 -8.43 -12.88 7.80
C GLU A 177 -7.36 -13.99 7.68
N GLY A 178 -7.66 -15.03 6.90
CA GLY A 178 -6.88 -16.27 6.89
C GLY A 178 -6.97 -17.02 8.22
N GLY A 179 -6.28 -16.54 9.25
CA GLY A 179 -6.31 -17.05 10.61
C GLY A 179 -5.81 -16.01 11.60
N THR A 180 -5.42 -16.45 12.80
CA THR A 180 -4.81 -15.55 13.79
C THR A 180 -3.71 -16.32 14.51
N THR A 181 -2.47 -15.86 14.39
CA THR A 181 -1.27 -16.42 15.01
C THR A 181 -1.10 -15.93 16.45
N GLU A 182 -0.13 -16.47 17.19
CA GLU A 182 0.19 -15.95 18.53
C GLU A 182 0.76 -14.52 18.46
N ALA A 183 1.53 -14.21 17.42
CA ALA A 183 2.09 -12.89 17.19
C ALA A 183 0.99 -11.85 16.92
N GLU A 184 0.02 -12.19 16.08
CA GLU A 184 -1.18 -11.36 15.80
C GLU A 184 -1.98 -11.09 17.09
N ARG A 185 -2.32 -12.15 17.83
CA ARG A 185 -3.04 -12.00 19.12
C ARG A 185 -2.28 -11.13 20.11
N SER A 186 -0.95 -11.27 20.16
CA SER A 186 -0.10 -10.47 21.04
C SER A 186 -0.03 -9.01 20.59
N ALA A 187 -0.19 -8.75 19.30
CA ALA A 187 -0.28 -7.41 18.72
C ALA A 187 -1.68 -6.78 18.84
N GLY A 188 -2.66 -7.52 19.37
CA GLY A 188 -4.00 -7.03 19.66
C GLY A 188 -5.06 -7.46 18.65
N ASP A 189 -4.72 -8.35 17.72
CA ASP A 189 -5.67 -8.92 16.78
C ASP A 189 -6.60 -9.93 17.48
N ALA A 190 -7.89 -9.73 17.31
CA ALA A 190 -8.96 -10.58 17.84
C ALA A 190 -9.58 -11.50 16.76
N GLY A 191 -9.07 -11.39 15.54
CA GLY A 191 -9.56 -11.90 14.28
C GLY A 191 -10.88 -11.32 13.82
N GLY A 192 -11.27 -11.65 12.58
CA GLY A 192 -12.55 -11.30 12.00
C GLY A 192 -12.48 -11.07 10.51
N THR A 193 -12.38 -9.80 10.13
CA THR A 193 -12.25 -9.37 8.73
C THR A 193 -10.83 -8.84 8.59
N GLY A 194 -10.07 -9.36 7.63
CA GLY A 194 -8.68 -8.96 7.47
C GLY A 194 -8.51 -7.44 7.32
N GLU A 195 -7.39 -6.94 7.83
CA GLU A 195 -7.05 -5.54 7.89
C GLU A 195 -5.89 -5.16 6.94
N LEU A 196 -5.35 -6.12 6.18
CA LEU A 196 -4.20 -5.90 5.30
C LEU A 196 -4.35 -4.69 4.34
N GLN A 197 -5.55 -4.45 3.80
CA GLN A 197 -5.85 -3.30 2.94
C GLN A 197 -5.53 -1.93 3.57
N GLU A 198 -5.58 -1.83 4.90
CA GLU A 198 -5.30 -0.61 5.64
C GLU A 198 -3.80 -0.31 5.70
N TYR A 199 -2.95 -1.32 5.50
CA TYR A 199 -1.49 -1.21 5.64
C TYR A 199 -0.74 -1.29 4.31
N VAL A 200 -1.30 -1.96 3.30
CA VAL A 200 -0.73 -1.98 1.96
C VAL A 200 -0.73 -0.56 1.39
N ARG A 201 0.47 -0.02 1.18
CA ARG A 201 0.70 1.26 0.49
C ARG A 201 0.65 1.02 -0.99
N VAL A 202 0.04 1.96 -1.71
CA VAL A 202 -0.06 1.88 -3.16
C VAL A 202 0.28 3.22 -3.78
N GLN A 203 0.93 3.15 -4.93
CA GLN A 203 1.26 4.28 -5.78
C GLN A 203 0.83 3.97 -7.21
N LEU A 204 0.15 4.91 -7.86
CA LEU A 204 -0.39 4.76 -9.20
C LEU A 204 0.02 5.95 -10.05
N TRP A 205 0.54 5.68 -11.24
CA TRP A 205 0.92 6.73 -12.19
C TRP A 205 0.72 6.29 -13.63
N TYR A 206 0.63 7.30 -14.50
CA TYR A 206 0.71 7.14 -15.94
C TYR A 206 2.20 7.13 -16.33
N ASP A 207 2.64 6.02 -16.89
CA ASP A 207 4.03 5.77 -17.31
C ASP A 207 4.10 6.13 -18.79
N ALA A 208 4.58 7.33 -19.11
CA ALA A 208 4.47 7.91 -20.44
C ALA A 208 5.56 7.40 -21.37
N ASP A 209 6.72 7.04 -20.83
CA ASP A 209 7.87 6.55 -21.60
C ASP A 209 8.04 5.02 -21.53
N GLY A 210 7.29 4.34 -20.66
CA GLY A 210 7.27 2.89 -20.52
C GLY A 210 8.51 2.34 -19.84
N ASP A 211 9.26 3.18 -19.11
CA ASP A 211 10.46 2.76 -18.37
C ASP A 211 10.14 2.24 -16.97
N GLY A 212 8.92 2.49 -16.50
CA GLY A 212 8.40 1.97 -15.26
C GLY A 212 8.94 2.64 -14.00
N ALA A 213 9.69 3.73 -14.12
CA ALA A 213 9.98 4.65 -13.04
C ALA A 213 8.92 5.75 -12.99
N VAL A 214 8.96 6.58 -11.95
CA VAL A 214 8.29 7.89 -11.97
C VAL A 214 9.35 8.91 -12.33
N SER A 215 9.41 9.30 -13.60
CA SER A 215 10.49 10.13 -14.13
C SER A 215 9.97 11.09 -15.21
N GLY A 216 10.83 11.94 -15.78
CA GLY A 216 10.47 12.70 -16.99
C GLY A 216 9.29 13.69 -16.91
N GLY A 217 8.75 14.00 -15.72
CA GLY A 217 7.52 14.80 -15.56
C GLY A 217 6.25 13.96 -15.44
N GLU A 218 6.37 12.64 -15.33
CA GLU A 218 5.30 11.75 -14.93
C GLU A 218 4.80 12.10 -13.54
N ARG A 219 3.49 11.94 -13.37
CA ARG A 219 2.79 12.37 -12.16
C ARG A 219 2.12 11.18 -11.54
N VAL A 220 2.42 10.98 -10.26
CA VAL A 220 1.66 10.09 -9.39
C VAL A 220 0.23 10.61 -9.30
N VAL A 221 -0.72 9.80 -9.77
CA VAL A 221 -2.13 10.16 -9.77
C VAL A 221 -2.79 9.78 -8.45
N TYR A 222 -2.26 8.77 -7.76
CA TYR A 222 -2.68 8.38 -6.43
C TYR A 222 -1.52 7.82 -5.61
N GLU A 223 -1.48 8.19 -4.33
CA GLU A 223 -0.60 7.62 -3.32
C GLU A 223 -1.37 7.57 -1.99
N GLY A 224 -1.33 6.43 -1.32
CA GLY A 224 -2.11 6.18 -0.09
C GLY A 224 -2.17 4.71 0.26
N THR A 225 -3.13 4.31 1.08
CA THR A 225 -3.40 2.88 1.32
C THR A 225 -4.34 2.31 0.27
N LEU A 226 -4.39 0.98 0.15
CA LEU A 226 -5.36 0.30 -0.71
C LEU A 226 -6.80 0.55 -0.23
N ALA A 227 -7.02 0.57 1.09
CA ALA A 227 -8.32 0.93 1.68
C ALA A 227 -8.77 2.36 1.30
N GLU A 228 -7.86 3.33 1.36
CA GLU A 228 -8.13 4.70 0.96
C GLU A 228 -8.42 4.83 -0.54
N LEU A 229 -7.85 3.94 -1.37
CA LEU A 229 -8.11 3.93 -2.81
C LEU A 229 -9.52 3.39 -3.10
N ASP A 230 -9.92 2.32 -2.42
CA ASP A 230 -11.26 1.73 -2.51
C ASP A 230 -12.35 2.65 -1.99
N ALA A 231 -12.09 3.34 -0.88
CA ALA A 231 -13.02 4.28 -0.27
C ALA A 231 -13.24 5.56 -1.09
N ARG A 232 -12.47 5.79 -2.17
CA ARG A 232 -12.69 6.94 -3.04
C ARG A 232 -13.94 6.75 -3.87
N ASP A 233 -14.87 7.69 -3.70
CA ASP A 233 -16.01 7.83 -4.57
C ASP A 233 -15.54 8.33 -5.95
N GLY A 234 -15.48 7.43 -6.93
CA GLY A 234 -15.36 7.76 -8.35
C GLY A 234 -14.04 7.39 -9.00
N TRP A 235 -13.66 8.13 -10.05
CA TRP A 235 -12.51 7.85 -10.87
C TRP A 235 -11.40 8.88 -10.65
N VAL A 236 -10.15 8.42 -10.73
CA VAL A 236 -8.97 9.28 -10.71
C VAL A 236 -8.52 9.51 -12.15
N ALA A 237 -8.29 10.77 -12.53
CA ALA A 237 -7.77 11.09 -13.86
C ALA A 237 -6.34 10.54 -13.99
N LEU A 238 -6.18 9.52 -14.84
CA LEU A 238 -4.90 8.91 -15.14
C LEU A 238 -4.09 9.84 -16.06
N THR A 239 -4.75 10.40 -17.09
CA THR A 239 -4.18 11.46 -17.93
C THR A 239 -4.76 12.81 -17.56
N GLY A 240 -3.93 13.86 -17.55
CA GLY A 240 -4.38 15.24 -17.28
C GLY A 240 -5.06 15.90 -18.48
N THR A 241 -4.93 15.31 -19.66
CA THR A 241 -5.51 15.77 -20.93
C THR A 241 -5.95 14.57 -21.76
N CYS A 242 -6.67 14.85 -22.83
CA CYS A 242 -6.97 13.85 -23.86
C CYS A 242 -5.68 13.30 -24.47
N VAL A 243 -5.67 12.00 -24.73
CA VAL A 243 -4.60 11.29 -25.43
C VAL A 243 -5.12 10.76 -26.76
N ALA A 244 -4.26 10.71 -27.76
CA ALA A 244 -4.59 10.14 -29.06
C ALA A 244 -4.72 8.61 -28.94
N PRO A 245 -5.45 7.95 -29.85
CA PRO A 245 -5.48 6.50 -29.92
C PRO A 245 -4.09 5.88 -29.99
N GLY A 246 -3.90 4.74 -29.33
CA GLY A 246 -2.62 4.07 -29.20
C GLY A 246 -2.53 3.21 -27.95
N THR A 247 -1.32 2.71 -27.68
CA THR A 247 -1.00 2.00 -26.44
C THR A 247 -0.50 2.99 -25.40
N HIS A 248 -1.06 2.90 -24.21
CA HIS A 248 -0.79 3.73 -23.06
C HIS A 248 -0.41 2.85 -21.88
N THR A 249 0.62 3.25 -21.15
CA THR A 249 1.14 2.50 -20.01
C THR A 249 0.81 3.20 -18.71
N ALA A 250 0.42 2.41 -17.71
CA ALA A 250 0.23 2.86 -16.35
C ALA A 250 0.73 1.78 -15.40
N ARG A 251 1.18 2.21 -14.23
CA ARG A 251 1.81 1.31 -13.28
C ARG A 251 1.21 1.49 -11.89
N PHE A 252 0.84 0.37 -11.29
CA PHE A 252 0.33 0.28 -9.94
C PHE A 252 1.36 -0.46 -9.08
N ARG A 253 2.02 0.28 -8.19
CA ARG A 253 2.95 -0.26 -7.22
C ARG A 253 2.21 -0.51 -5.92
N TRP A 254 2.45 -1.65 -5.28
CA TRP A 254 2.04 -1.91 -3.92
C TRP A 254 3.23 -2.34 -3.08
N ASP A 255 3.22 -1.99 -1.80
CA ASP A 255 4.18 -2.45 -0.81
C ASP A 255 3.52 -2.55 0.57
N LEU A 256 3.93 -3.55 1.35
CA LEU A 256 3.67 -3.61 2.77
C LEU A 256 4.88 -2.98 3.48
N PRO A 257 4.73 -1.85 4.18
CA PRO A 257 5.85 -1.20 4.86
C PRO A 257 6.57 -2.15 5.82
N SER A 258 7.91 -2.00 5.93
CA SER A 258 8.73 -2.86 6.80
C SER A 258 8.41 -2.74 8.29
N ASP A 259 7.70 -1.68 8.68
CA ASP A 259 7.19 -1.42 10.03
C ASP A 259 5.71 -1.77 10.20
N ALA A 260 5.11 -2.46 9.21
CA ALA A 260 3.75 -2.95 9.30
C ALA A 260 3.57 -3.80 10.56
N PRO A 261 2.45 -3.62 11.30
CA PRO A 261 2.23 -4.33 12.53
C PRO A 261 2.00 -5.81 12.27
N ASN A 262 2.33 -6.62 13.28
CA ASN A 262 2.11 -8.06 13.24
C ASN A 262 0.64 -8.47 13.13
N VAL A 263 -0.34 -7.54 13.18
CA VAL A 263 -1.77 -7.85 13.14
C VAL A 263 -2.26 -8.35 11.77
N VAL A 264 -1.48 -8.19 10.69
CA VAL A 264 -1.92 -8.51 9.32
C VAL A 264 -1.14 -9.64 8.65
N GLN A 265 -0.42 -10.48 9.42
CA GLN A 265 0.53 -11.44 8.85
C GLN A 265 -0.15 -12.58 8.07
N THR A 266 -1.32 -13.04 8.52
CA THR A 266 -2.08 -14.11 7.83
C THR A 266 -3.20 -13.59 6.95
N ASP A 267 -3.39 -12.28 6.92
CA ASP A 267 -4.43 -11.64 6.14
C ASP A 267 -4.15 -11.72 4.64
N GLY A 268 -5.23 -11.58 3.88
CA GLY A 268 -5.21 -11.41 2.43
C GLY A 268 -6.16 -10.30 2.00
N VAL A 269 -5.80 -9.62 0.92
CA VAL A 269 -6.66 -8.66 0.25
C VAL A 269 -6.71 -8.96 -1.24
N SER A 270 -7.91 -8.94 -1.82
CA SER A 270 -8.10 -8.98 -3.26
C SER A 270 -8.60 -7.63 -3.77
N PHE A 271 -8.07 -7.17 -4.89
CA PHE A 271 -8.50 -5.94 -5.54
C PHE A 271 -8.55 -6.06 -7.06
N SER A 272 -9.30 -5.18 -7.71
CA SER A 272 -9.35 -5.03 -9.16
C SER A 272 -9.08 -3.58 -9.55
N LEU A 273 -8.51 -3.38 -10.74
CA LEU A 273 -8.26 -2.06 -11.31
C LEU A 273 -9.22 -1.85 -12.47
N GLY A 274 -10.15 -0.92 -12.31
CA GLY A 274 -11.00 -0.41 -13.38
C GLY A 274 -10.29 0.71 -14.12
N VAL A 275 -10.40 0.72 -15.44
CA VAL A 275 -9.92 1.79 -16.33
C VAL A 275 -11.04 2.26 -17.22
N ALA A 276 -11.03 3.54 -17.60
CA ALA A 276 -12.05 4.09 -18.47
C ALA A 276 -11.53 5.18 -19.40
N ALA A 277 -12.18 5.32 -20.56
CA ALA A 277 -11.93 6.34 -21.55
C ALA A 277 -13.17 7.24 -21.67
N ASP A 278 -12.94 8.56 -21.65
CA ASP A 278 -13.97 9.59 -21.76
C ASP A 278 -13.63 10.55 -22.91
N THR A 279 -14.51 10.62 -23.90
CA THR A 279 -14.37 11.46 -25.11
C THR A 279 -14.98 12.84 -24.95
N SER A 280 -15.77 13.09 -23.90
CA SER A 280 -16.63 14.28 -23.78
C SER A 280 -15.87 15.61 -23.74
N GLY A 281 -14.59 15.59 -23.35
CA GLY A 281 -13.70 16.74 -23.33
C GLY A 281 -12.69 16.81 -24.49
N CYS A 282 -12.78 15.91 -25.48
CA CYS A 282 -11.70 15.65 -26.44
C CYS A 282 -12.01 16.02 -27.90
N ALA A 283 -13.06 16.83 -28.11
CA ALA A 283 -13.49 17.32 -29.42
C ALA A 283 -12.65 18.49 -29.98
#